data_AF-A0A7L3TRY7-F1
#
_entry.id   AF-A0A7L3TRY7-F1
#
_cell.length_a   1.000
_cell.length_b   1.000
_cell.length_c   1.000
_cell.angle_alpha   90.00
_cell.angle_beta   90.00
_cell.angle_gamma   90.00
#
_symmetry.space_group_name_H-M   'P 1'
#
loop_
_entity.id
_entity.type
_entity.pdbx_description
1 polymer ?
#
loop_
_entity_poly.entity_id
_entity_poly.type
_entity_poly.pdbx_seq_one_letter_code
_entity_poly.pdbx_strand_id
1 'polypeptide(L)'
;GRGFAFRRKQKVERQYRKLLKKRRKVHSQPDDQFTDTYPEHLKHLYLAEEEKMLKKRRRPPDDSVLSEEKLNKAVDTCTFSYRSVNTEGKSKKKTSNRKAKEEYEKIKAERAKKKEEAEKRKQQREEAQRLYKQKKMEAYKILCKKTKKGQPNLNSQMEFLLQKIQQNT
;
A
#
# COMPACT_ATOMS: atom_id res chain seq x y z
N GLY A 1 46.43 39.04 -37.42
CA GLY A 1 45.35 39.37 -36.45
C GLY A 1 44.38 38.22 -36.27
N ARG A 2 44.48 37.44 -35.19
CA ARG A 2 43.56 36.31 -34.86
C ARG A 2 42.38 36.75 -33.96
N GLY A 3 41.97 38.01 -34.02
CA GLY A 3 41.03 38.60 -33.06
C GLY A 3 39.55 38.46 -33.44
N PHE A 4 39.20 38.63 -34.72
CA PHE A 4 37.80 38.77 -35.13
C PHE A 4 37.02 37.45 -35.06
N ALA A 5 37.56 36.37 -35.62
CA ALA A 5 36.94 35.05 -35.59
C ALA A 5 36.80 34.52 -34.15
N PHE A 6 37.81 34.74 -33.31
CA PHE A 6 37.78 34.34 -31.90
C PHE A 6 36.73 35.13 -31.09
N ARG A 7 36.64 36.45 -31.28
CA ARG A 7 35.60 37.28 -30.66
C ARG A 7 34.19 36.88 -31.11
N ARG A 8 34.02 36.53 -32.39
CA ARG A 8 32.74 36.03 -32.92
C ARG A 8 32.35 34.70 -32.29
N LYS A 9 33.30 33.76 -32.16
CA LYS A 9 33.10 32.46 -31.50
C LYS A 9 32.68 32.64 -30.03
N GLN A 10 33.38 33.48 -29.28
CA GLN A 10 33.01 33.79 -27.89
C GLN A 10 31.63 34.46 -27.78
N LYS A 11 31.28 35.33 -28.72
CA LYS A 11 29.95 35.98 -28.74
C LYS A 11 28.85 34.95 -28.95
N VAL A 12 29.01 34.04 -29.91
CA VAL A 12 28.07 32.93 -30.16
C VAL A 12 27.94 32.03 -28.92
N GLU A 13 29.06 31.67 -28.30
CA GLU A 13 29.06 30.83 -27.10
C GLU A 13 28.34 31.49 -25.91
N ARG A 14 28.55 32.80 -25.69
CA ARG A 14 27.82 33.56 -24.66
C ARG A 14 26.33 33.62 -24.93
N GLN A 15 25.92 33.85 -26.19
CA GLN A 15 24.49 33.85 -26.55
C GLN A 15 23.87 32.47 -26.31
N TYR A 16 24.57 31.39 -26.68
CA TYR A 16 24.13 30.02 -26.43
C TYR A 16 23.98 29.71 -24.94
N ARG A 17 24.98 30.04 -24.11
CA ARG A 17 24.89 29.88 -22.65
C ARG A 17 23.75 30.71 -22.05
N LYS A 18 23.45 31.89 -22.62
CA LYS A 18 22.32 32.74 -22.19
C LYS A 18 20.96 32.09 -22.51
N LEU A 19 20.82 31.45 -23.67
CA LEU A 19 19.64 30.68 -24.04
C LEU A 19 19.45 29.46 -23.13
N LEU A 20 20.53 28.72 -22.82
CA LEU A 20 20.48 27.59 -21.88
C LEU A 20 20.06 28.03 -20.46
N LYS A 21 20.53 29.18 -19.98
CA LYS A 21 20.12 29.74 -18.68
C LYS A 21 18.66 30.19 -18.67
N LYS A 22 18.16 30.79 -19.76
CA LYS A 22 16.74 31.14 -19.90
C LYS A 22 15.85 29.90 -19.87
N ARG A 23 16.23 28.83 -20.57
CA ARG A 23 15.46 27.57 -20.57
C ARG A 23 15.44 26.89 -19.19
N ARG A 24 16.56 26.91 -18.46
CA ARG A 24 16.62 26.39 -17.08
C ARG A 24 15.77 27.18 -16.08
N LYS A 25 15.68 28.52 -16.22
CA LYS A 25 14.82 29.36 -15.35
C LYS A 25 13.32 29.17 -15.59
N VAL A 26 12.91 28.74 -16.78
CA VAL A 26 11.49 28.44 -17.09
C VAL A 26 11.09 27.05 -16.58
N HIS A 27 12.06 26.15 -16.38
CA HIS A 27 11.84 24.80 -15.88
C HIS A 27 12.12 24.61 -14.38
N SER A 28 12.54 25.67 -13.66
CA SER A 28 12.24 25.76 -12.23
C SER A 28 10.79 26.23 -12.10
N GLN A 29 9.85 25.34 -12.43
CA GLN A 29 8.52 25.48 -11.86
C GLN A 29 8.74 25.54 -10.34
N PRO A 30 8.11 26.48 -9.60
CA PRO A 30 8.02 26.27 -8.16
C PRO A 30 7.49 24.84 -7.99
N ASP A 31 8.16 24.01 -7.19
CA ASP A 31 7.68 22.64 -6.96
C ASP A 31 6.18 22.72 -6.76
N ASP A 32 5.39 22.10 -7.66
CA ASP A 32 3.94 22.13 -7.59
C ASP A 32 3.58 21.76 -6.15
N GLN A 33 3.16 22.75 -5.36
CA GLN A 33 2.75 22.50 -3.96
C GLN A 33 1.55 21.55 -3.92
N PHE A 34 0.88 21.42 -5.07
CA PHE A 34 -0.04 20.34 -5.41
C PHE A 34 0.71 19.13 -5.97
N THR A 35 1.61 18.55 -5.18
CA THR A 35 1.81 17.12 -5.37
C THR A 35 0.50 16.47 -4.97
N ASP A 36 -0.16 15.76 -5.88
CA ASP A 36 -1.30 14.87 -5.62
C ASP A 36 -0.88 13.66 -4.75
N THR A 37 0.16 13.86 -3.93
CA THR A 37 0.58 12.99 -2.85
C THR A 37 -0.40 13.23 -1.72
N TYR A 38 -1.54 12.54 -1.81
CA TYR A 38 -2.50 12.49 -0.74
C TYR A 38 -1.80 12.15 0.58
N PRO A 39 -2.11 12.87 1.68
CA PRO A 39 -1.63 12.49 2.99
C PRO A 39 -1.92 11.01 3.23
N GLU A 40 -0.91 10.25 3.67
CA GLU A 40 -0.97 8.78 3.77
C GLU A 40 -2.21 8.28 4.55
N HIS A 41 -2.65 9.09 5.52
CA HIS A 41 -3.81 8.85 6.37
C HIS A 41 -5.17 9.18 5.73
N LEU A 42 -5.25 9.62 4.47
CA LEU A 42 -6.51 9.86 3.75
C LEU A 42 -6.66 8.97 2.51
N LYS A 43 -5.59 8.27 2.14
CA LYS A 43 -5.57 7.33 1.00
C LYS A 43 -6.71 6.30 1.04
N HIS A 44 -7.13 5.88 2.23
CA HIS A 44 -8.18 4.88 2.40
C HIS A 44 -9.59 5.42 2.09
N LEU A 45 -9.88 6.70 2.31
CA LEU A 45 -11.14 7.31 1.88
C LEU A 45 -11.25 7.30 0.36
N TYR A 46 -10.16 7.66 -0.32
CA TYR A 46 -10.11 7.72 -1.77
C TYR A 46 -10.22 6.33 -2.42
N LEU A 47 -9.48 5.33 -1.91
CA LEU A 47 -9.62 3.94 -2.37
C LEU A 47 -11.03 3.38 -2.15
N ALA A 48 -11.67 3.73 -1.03
CA ALA A 48 -13.05 3.34 -0.76
C ALA A 48 -14.05 4.04 -1.70
N GLU A 49 -13.79 5.30 -2.08
CA GLU A 49 -14.58 6.03 -3.05
C GLU A 49 -14.43 5.44 -4.46
N GLU A 50 -13.19 5.17 -4.91
CA GLU A 50 -12.91 4.49 -6.18
C GLU A 50 -13.57 3.11 -6.26
N GLU A 51 -13.49 2.29 -5.20
CA GLU A 51 -14.17 0.99 -5.16
C GLU A 51 -15.69 1.13 -5.22
N LYS A 52 -16.28 2.11 -4.51
CA LYS A 52 -17.72 2.39 -4.58
C LYS A 52 -18.12 2.81 -5.99
N MET A 53 -17.33 3.66 -6.65
CA MET A 53 -17.59 4.08 -8.04
C MET A 53 -17.46 2.91 -9.01
N LEU A 54 -16.45 2.05 -8.86
CA LEU A 54 -16.27 0.87 -9.71
C LEU A 54 -17.37 -0.18 -9.50
N LYS A 55 -17.83 -0.37 -8.25
CA LYS A 55 -18.99 -1.22 -7.92
C LYS A 55 -20.30 -0.65 -8.46
N LYS A 56 -20.48 0.69 -8.43
CA LYS A 56 -21.63 1.35 -9.07
C LYS A 56 -21.63 1.15 -10.58
N ARG A 57 -20.47 1.20 -11.24
CA ARG A 57 -20.32 0.88 -12.68
C ARG A 57 -20.53 -0.60 -13.00
N ARG A 58 -20.49 -1.48 -11.99
CA ARG A 58 -20.70 -2.94 -12.12
C ARG A 58 -22.07 -3.42 -11.62
N ARG A 59 -23.04 -2.53 -11.35
CA ARG A 59 -24.42 -2.99 -11.22
C ARG A 59 -24.92 -3.43 -12.62
N PRO A 60 -25.23 -4.71 -12.84
CA PRO A 60 -25.85 -5.13 -14.08
C PRO A 60 -27.33 -4.68 -14.06
N PRO A 61 -27.94 -4.35 -15.22
CA PRO A 61 -29.37 -4.53 -15.42
C PRO A 61 -29.76 -5.98 -15.08
N ASP A 62 -30.95 -6.16 -14.55
CA ASP A 62 -31.53 -7.41 -14.04
C ASP A 62 -31.21 -8.71 -14.80
N ASP A 63 -31.24 -9.81 -14.02
CA ASP A 63 -31.49 -11.21 -14.42
C ASP A 63 -30.52 -11.87 -15.41
N SER A 64 -29.64 -12.77 -14.92
CA SER A 64 -29.20 -13.93 -15.74
C SER A 64 -28.31 -14.98 -15.07
N VAL A 65 -27.81 -14.85 -13.83
CA VAL A 65 -26.78 -15.79 -13.31
C VAL A 65 -27.22 -16.56 -12.04
N LEU A 66 -28.52 -16.76 -11.85
CA LEU A 66 -29.06 -17.64 -10.80
C LEU A 66 -29.71 -18.92 -11.36
N SER A 67 -29.58 -19.18 -12.67
CA SER A 67 -30.21 -20.32 -13.38
C SER A 67 -29.27 -21.49 -13.68
N GLU A 68 -27.94 -21.32 -13.59
CA GLU A 68 -26.99 -22.38 -13.98
C GLU A 68 -26.83 -23.48 -12.92
N GLU A 69 -27.15 -23.21 -11.66
CA GLU A 69 -26.99 -24.20 -10.58
C GLU A 69 -28.19 -25.16 -10.46
N LYS A 70 -29.38 -24.77 -10.97
CA LYS A 70 -30.58 -25.62 -10.97
C LYS A 70 -30.66 -26.60 -12.13
N LEU A 71 -29.98 -26.34 -13.25
CA LEU A 71 -30.02 -27.25 -14.42
C LEU A 71 -29.05 -28.44 -14.28
N ASN A 72 -27.97 -28.30 -13.51
CA ASN A 72 -26.99 -29.38 -13.36
C ASN A 72 -27.44 -30.45 -12.34
N LYS A 73 -28.29 -30.12 -11.35
CA LYS A 73 -28.81 -31.12 -10.39
C LYS A 73 -29.85 -32.09 -10.98
N ALA A 74 -30.59 -31.69 -12.00
CA ALA A 74 -31.61 -32.56 -12.62
C ALA A 74 -31.01 -33.60 -13.59
N VAL A 75 -29.87 -33.29 -14.21
CA VAL A 75 -29.16 -34.19 -15.13
C VAL A 75 -28.36 -35.26 -14.37
N ASP A 76 -27.91 -34.93 -13.15
CA ASP A 76 -27.15 -35.84 -12.28
C ASP A 76 -28.04 -36.93 -11.63
N THR A 77 -29.34 -36.69 -11.45
CA THR A 77 -30.26 -37.72 -10.90
C THR A 77 -30.64 -38.81 -11.89
N CYS A 78 -30.68 -38.53 -13.20
CA CYS A 78 -31.03 -39.52 -14.22
C CYS A 78 -29.84 -40.34 -14.75
N THR A 79 -28.61 -39.97 -14.42
CA THR A 79 -27.39 -40.70 -14.82
C THR A 79 -26.85 -41.63 -13.72
N PHE A 80 -27.46 -41.63 -12.52
CA PHE A 80 -27.01 -42.39 -11.36
C PHE A 80 -27.51 -43.85 -11.31
N SER A 81 -28.53 -44.23 -12.10
CA SER A 81 -29.17 -45.56 -11.96
C SER A 81 -28.54 -46.70 -12.79
N TYR A 82 -27.60 -46.44 -13.70
CA TYR A 82 -27.05 -47.50 -14.57
C TYR A 82 -25.59 -47.90 -14.26
N ARG A 83 -24.89 -47.22 -13.35
CA ARG A 83 -23.46 -47.52 -13.15
C ARG A 83 -22.98 -47.54 -11.71
N SER A 84 -23.71 -48.25 -10.85
CA SER A 84 -23.13 -48.75 -9.60
C SER A 84 -22.60 -50.16 -9.82
N VAL A 85 -21.38 -50.23 -10.34
CA VAL A 85 -20.53 -51.43 -10.21
C VAL A 85 -19.27 -50.95 -9.53
N ASN A 86 -19.17 -51.33 -8.26
CA ASN A 86 -18.03 -51.11 -7.40
C ASN A 86 -16.77 -51.65 -8.08
N THR A 87 -15.97 -50.74 -8.62
CA THR A 87 -14.56 -51.02 -8.93
C THR A 87 -13.74 -50.08 -8.05
N GLU A 88 -13.31 -50.60 -6.90
CA GLU A 88 -12.19 -50.08 -6.13
C GLU A 88 -10.94 -50.13 -7.04
N GLY A 89 -10.78 -49.09 -7.86
CA GLY A 89 -9.93 -49.14 -9.03
C GLY A 89 -9.22 -47.83 -9.25
N LYS A 90 -7.96 -47.78 -8.82
CA LYS A 90 -6.86 -46.91 -9.26
C LYS A 90 -7.31 -45.55 -9.82
N SER A 91 -7.15 -44.50 -9.01
CA SER A 91 -7.44 -43.11 -9.39
C SER A 91 -6.95 -42.80 -10.80
N LYS A 92 -7.88 -42.63 -11.74
CA LYS A 92 -7.54 -42.26 -13.12
C LYS A 92 -6.70 -40.99 -13.10
N LYS A 93 -5.57 -40.99 -13.81
CA LYS A 93 -4.66 -39.85 -13.88
C LYS A 93 -5.46 -38.61 -14.31
N LYS A 94 -5.42 -37.54 -13.52
CA LYS A 94 -6.13 -36.28 -13.82
C LYS A 94 -5.67 -35.73 -15.17
N THR A 95 -6.61 -35.20 -15.96
CA THR A 95 -6.30 -34.51 -17.22
C THR A 95 -5.51 -33.24 -16.95
N SER A 96 -4.70 -32.80 -17.92
CA SER A 96 -3.88 -31.59 -17.79
C SER A 96 -4.73 -30.36 -17.39
N ASN A 97 -5.87 -30.16 -18.04
CA ASN A 97 -6.78 -29.04 -17.74
C ASN A 97 -7.30 -29.09 -16.29
N ARG A 98 -7.63 -30.29 -15.77
CA ARG A 98 -8.07 -30.46 -14.38
C ARG A 98 -6.94 -30.12 -13.40
N LYS A 99 -5.69 -30.55 -13.68
CA LYS A 99 -4.52 -30.20 -12.87
C LYS A 99 -4.29 -28.69 -12.86
N ALA A 100 -4.40 -28.02 -14.01
CA ALA A 100 -4.23 -26.58 -14.12
C ALA A 100 -5.24 -25.79 -13.27
N LYS A 101 -6.51 -26.24 -13.22
CA LYS A 101 -7.53 -25.64 -12.35
C LYS A 101 -7.18 -25.77 -10.86
N GLU A 102 -6.79 -26.96 -10.43
CA GLU A 102 -6.39 -27.21 -9.03
C GLU A 102 -5.16 -26.38 -8.62
N GLU A 103 -4.15 -26.27 -9.49
CA GLU A 103 -2.98 -25.42 -9.23
C GLU A 103 -3.34 -23.92 -9.18
N TYR A 104 -4.23 -23.45 -10.05
CA TYR A 104 -4.72 -22.08 -10.00
C TYR A 104 -5.41 -21.75 -8.67
N GLU A 105 -6.27 -22.65 -8.18
CA GLU A 105 -6.94 -22.49 -6.90
C GLU A 105 -5.96 -22.46 -5.72
N LYS A 106 -4.93 -23.32 -5.73
CA LYS A 106 -3.86 -23.30 -4.72
C LYS A 106 -3.11 -21.97 -4.71
N ILE A 107 -2.69 -21.49 -5.88
CA ILE A 107 -1.99 -20.20 -6.03
C ILE A 107 -2.89 -19.05 -5.55
N LYS A 108 -4.19 -19.09 -5.84
CA LYS A 108 -5.15 -18.09 -5.38
C LYS A 108 -5.25 -18.08 -3.86
N ALA A 109 -5.33 -19.25 -3.23
CA ALA A 109 -5.37 -19.38 -1.78
C ALA A 109 -4.07 -18.92 -1.11
N GLU A 110 -2.90 -19.28 -1.67
CA GLU A 110 -1.60 -18.82 -1.18
C GLU A 110 -1.48 -17.29 -1.23
N ARG A 111 -1.89 -16.68 -2.35
CA ARG A 111 -1.92 -15.21 -2.50
C ARG A 111 -2.85 -14.55 -1.48
N ALA A 112 -4.00 -15.15 -1.17
CA ALA A 112 -4.91 -14.64 -0.15
C ALA A 112 -4.26 -14.68 1.24
N LYS A 113 -3.69 -15.83 1.64
CA LYS A 113 -2.96 -15.96 2.91
C LYS A 113 -1.81 -14.97 3.04
N LYS A 114 -1.01 -14.81 1.98
CA LYS A 114 0.10 -13.84 1.95
C LYS A 114 -0.36 -12.39 2.10
N LYS A 115 -1.54 -12.03 1.56
CA LYS A 115 -2.14 -10.70 1.73
C LYS A 115 -2.56 -10.48 3.19
N GLU A 116 -3.28 -11.44 3.78
CA GLU A 116 -3.72 -11.36 5.18
C GLU A 116 -2.53 -11.24 6.15
N GLU A 117 -1.46 -12.02 5.93
CA GLU A 117 -0.24 -11.92 6.73
C GLU A 117 0.46 -10.56 6.57
N ALA A 118 0.49 -10.02 5.35
CA ALA A 118 1.08 -8.71 5.09
C ALA A 118 0.27 -7.58 5.77
N GLU A 119 -1.06 -7.67 5.78
CA GLU A 119 -1.94 -6.74 6.48
C GLU A 119 -1.72 -6.80 7.99
N LYS A 120 -1.64 -7.99 8.58
CA LYS A 120 -1.32 -8.16 10.01
C LYS A 120 0.04 -7.55 10.36
N ARG A 121 1.08 -7.80 9.55
CA ARG A 121 2.40 -7.18 9.76
C ARG A 121 2.35 -5.66 9.62
N LYS A 122 1.54 -5.13 8.72
CA LYS A 122 1.34 -3.69 8.57
C LYS A 122 0.69 -3.09 9.81
N GLN A 123 -0.39 -3.69 10.31
CA GLN A 123 -1.06 -3.27 11.55
C GLN A 123 -0.10 -3.27 12.74
N GLN A 124 0.66 -4.35 12.94
CA GLN A 124 1.65 -4.44 14.02
C GLN A 124 2.71 -3.32 13.94
N ARG A 125 3.18 -2.97 12.73
CA ARG A 125 4.12 -1.87 12.53
C ARG A 125 3.50 -0.52 12.88
N GLU A 126 2.27 -0.28 12.43
CA GLU A 126 1.54 0.96 12.72
C GLU A 126 1.27 1.12 14.21
N GLU A 127 0.83 0.05 14.88
CA GLU A 127 0.62 0.02 16.34
C GLU A 127 1.92 0.26 17.10
N ALA A 128 3.01 -0.42 16.74
CA ALA A 128 4.32 -0.20 17.34
C ALA A 128 4.79 1.27 17.18
N GLN A 129 4.59 1.86 16.01
CA GLN A 129 4.92 3.27 15.78
C GLN A 129 4.03 4.21 16.60
N ARG A 130 2.73 3.93 16.72
CA ARG A 130 1.81 4.71 17.55
C ARG A 130 2.22 4.68 19.02
N LEU A 131 2.49 3.48 19.54
CA LEU A 131 2.96 3.30 20.92
C LEU A 131 4.28 4.04 21.17
N TYR A 132 5.24 3.94 20.24
CA TYR A 132 6.49 4.69 20.34
C TYR A 132 6.27 6.21 20.38
N LYS A 133 5.42 6.74 19.50
CA LYS A 133 5.09 8.17 19.45
C LYS A 133 4.40 8.62 20.74
N GLN A 134 3.46 7.83 21.27
CA GLN A 134 2.78 8.12 22.54
C GLN A 134 3.78 8.19 23.69
N LYS A 135 4.60 7.15 23.89
CA LYS A 135 5.65 7.11 24.92
C LYS A 135 6.62 8.29 24.79
N LYS A 136 7.01 8.63 23.55
CA LYS A 136 7.87 9.79 23.28
C LYS A 136 7.22 11.10 23.71
N MET A 137 5.94 11.29 23.39
CA MET A 137 5.19 12.50 23.77
C MET A 137 4.97 12.60 25.27
N GLU A 138 4.69 11.50 25.95
CA GLU A 138 4.55 11.44 27.41
C GLU A 138 5.86 11.80 28.11
N ALA A 139 6.97 11.20 27.68
CA ALA A 139 8.30 11.52 28.19
C ALA A 139 8.65 12.99 27.96
N TYR A 140 8.40 13.51 26.74
CA TYR A 140 8.59 14.93 26.42
C TYR A 140 7.75 15.83 27.33
N LYS A 141 6.47 15.48 27.54
CA LYS A 141 5.56 16.25 28.41
C LYS A 141 6.08 16.34 29.83
N ILE A 142 6.72 15.30 30.37
CA ILE A 142 7.31 15.29 31.71
C ILE A 142 8.60 16.11 31.74
N LEU A 143 9.50 15.87 30.78
CA LEU A 143 10.83 16.49 30.74
C LEU A 143 10.77 18.00 30.45
N CYS A 144 9.82 18.45 29.63
CA CYS A 144 9.68 19.85 29.26
C CYS A 144 8.81 20.67 30.23
N LYS A 145 8.35 20.09 31.35
CA LYS A 145 7.63 20.87 32.37
C LYS A 145 8.53 21.95 32.96
N LYS A 146 7.99 23.16 33.03
CA LYS A 146 8.65 24.32 33.61
C LYS A 146 7.78 24.94 34.70
N THR A 147 8.42 25.59 35.67
CA THR A 147 7.74 26.39 36.69
C THR A 147 7.19 27.68 36.09
N LYS A 148 6.35 28.42 36.83
CA LYS A 148 5.81 29.72 36.37
C LYS A 148 6.91 30.72 35.97
N LYS A 149 8.11 30.58 36.54
CA LYS A 149 9.29 31.41 36.23
C LYS A 149 10.15 30.87 35.07
N GLY A 150 9.70 29.81 34.38
CA GLY A 150 10.38 29.23 33.22
C GLY A 150 11.53 28.27 33.54
N GLN A 151 11.82 28.03 34.83
CA GLN A 151 12.85 27.08 35.25
C GLN A 151 12.37 25.64 35.06
N PRO A 152 13.26 24.68 34.71
CA PRO A 152 12.89 23.28 34.59
C PRO A 152 12.41 22.71 35.93
N ASN A 153 11.36 21.87 35.89
CA ASN A 153 10.88 21.19 37.09
C ASN A 153 11.69 19.90 37.33
N LEU A 154 12.75 20.01 38.12
CA LEU A 154 13.67 18.90 38.41
C LEU A 154 12.99 17.71 39.10
N ASN A 155 11.98 17.94 39.95
CA ASN A 155 11.31 16.84 40.65
C ASN A 155 10.65 15.86 39.67
N SER A 156 9.90 16.38 38.69
CA SER A 156 9.27 15.54 37.66
C SER A 156 10.28 14.81 36.77
N GLN A 157 11.45 15.41 36.53
CA GLN A 157 12.52 14.77 35.76
C GLN A 157 13.20 13.65 36.55
N MET A 158 13.42 13.87 37.85
CA MET A 158 13.99 12.88 38.77
C MET A 158 13.07 11.67 38.93
N GLU A 159 11.77 11.88 39.13
CA GLU A 159 10.78 10.78 39.21
C GLU A 159 10.80 9.91 37.96
N PHE A 160 10.83 10.52 36.77
CA PHE A 160 10.92 9.79 35.50
C PHE A 160 12.23 9.00 35.36
N LEU A 161 13.35 9.55 35.83
CA LEU A 161 14.65 8.87 35.80
C LEU A 161 14.65 7.66 36.75
N LEU A 162 14.15 7.83 37.99
CA LEU A 162 14.04 6.76 38.96
C LEU A 162 13.16 5.62 38.43
N GLN A 163 12.03 5.95 37.81
CA GLN A 163 11.17 4.95 37.16
C GLN A 163 11.91 4.17 36.07
N LYS A 164 12.73 4.83 35.24
CA LYS A 164 13.55 4.15 34.24
C LYS A 164 14.61 3.23 34.85
N ILE A 165 15.24 3.65 35.94
CA ILE A 165 16.25 2.83 36.63
C ILE A 165 15.57 1.55 37.17
N GLN A 166 14.43 1.69 37.84
CA GLN A 166 13.67 0.55 38.37
C GLN A 166 13.13 -0.41 37.30
N GLN A 167 12.87 0.08 36.09
CA GLN A 167 12.45 -0.77 34.96
C GLN A 167 13.62 -1.49 34.29
N ASN A 168 14.84 -0.99 34.47
CA ASN A 168 16.06 -1.56 33.88
C ASN A 168 16.79 -2.52 34.85
N THR A 169 16.44 -2.51 36.13
CA THR A 169 16.84 -3.48 37.15
C THR A 169 15.95 -4.70 37.10
#